data_AF-A0A2K3LAY4-F1
#
_entry.id   AF-A0A2K3LAY4-F1
#
_cell.length_a   1.000
_cell.length_b   1.000
_cell.length_c   1.000
_cell.angle_alpha   90.00
_cell.angle_beta   90.00
_cell.angle_gamma   90.00
#
_symmetry.space_group_name_H-M   'P 1'
#
loop_
_entity.id
_entity.type
_entity.pdbx_description
1 polymer ?
#
loop_
_entity_poly.entity_id
_entity_poly.type
_entity_poly.pdbx_seq_one_letter_code
_entity_poly.pdbx_strand_id
1 'polypeptide(L)'
;MLKFLSKVKIEFNALDPRTASCMEFLAQCNSRKAKESNPGCEVEVKRKNNVEHPPQITVTFVNGVEEAFDATSTPAHHITKMILEKGQYLETEQMFREAGEQWPVIIPDEELSQHAPGTKDMMWFKRLGWVLLERTDFLVVGYER
;
A
#
# COMPACT_ATOMS: atom_id res chain seq x y z
N MET A 1 -6.44 -2.13 1.43
CA MET A 1 -5.94 -3.00 0.35
C MET A 1 -6.67 -2.69 -0.94
N LEU A 2 -7.96 -3.01 -1.08
CA LEU A 2 -8.70 -2.81 -2.34
C LEU A 2 -8.82 -1.36 -2.84
N LYS A 3 -8.65 -0.35 -1.96
CA LYS A 3 -8.62 1.08 -2.38
C LYS A 3 -7.62 1.42 -3.49
N PHE A 4 -6.56 0.62 -3.65
CA PHE A 4 -5.51 0.86 -4.64
C PHE A 4 -5.66 0.02 -5.91
N LEU A 5 -6.65 -0.87 -5.95
CA LEU A 5 -6.84 -1.82 -7.04
C LEU A 5 -8.11 -1.50 -7.82
N SER A 6 -8.04 -1.65 -9.14
CA SER A 6 -9.21 -1.63 -10.03
C SER A 6 -9.77 -3.03 -10.23
N LYS A 7 -8.90 -4.05 -10.28
CA LYS A 7 -9.28 -5.43 -10.54
C LYS A 7 -8.39 -6.44 -9.81
N VAL A 8 -8.98 -7.55 -9.41
CA VAL A 8 -8.31 -8.72 -8.85
C VAL A 8 -8.79 -9.95 -9.59
N LYS A 9 -7.86 -10.77 -10.08
CA LYS A 9 -8.14 -12.02 -10.77
C LYS A 9 -7.41 -13.15 -10.07
N ILE A 10 -8.14 -14.13 -9.58
CA ILE A 10 -7.59 -15.29 -8.88
C ILE A 10 -7.86 -16.52 -9.74
N GLU A 11 -6.80 -17.19 -10.17
CA GLU A 11 -6.88 -18.37 -11.03
C GLU A 11 -6.29 -19.57 -10.30
N PHE A 12 -7.07 -20.63 -10.13
CA PHE A 12 -6.58 -21.85 -9.48
C PHE A 12 -7.34 -23.10 -9.95
N ASN A 13 -6.73 -24.26 -9.76
CA ASN A 13 -7.41 -25.55 -9.91
C ASN A 13 -7.98 -25.99 -8.55
N ALA A 14 -9.26 -26.36 -8.51
CA ALA A 14 -9.92 -26.78 -7.28
C ALA A 14 -9.34 -28.07 -6.66
N LEU A 15 -8.64 -28.87 -7.46
CA LEU A 15 -7.97 -30.10 -7.01
C LEU A 15 -6.51 -29.87 -6.57
N ASP A 16 -5.96 -28.66 -6.76
CA ASP A 16 -4.59 -28.36 -6.35
C ASP A 16 -4.54 -28.05 -4.84
N PRO A 17 -3.72 -28.78 -4.05
CA PRO A 17 -3.59 -28.53 -2.62
C PRO A 17 -2.88 -27.21 -2.28
N ARG A 18 -2.19 -26.57 -3.25
CA ARG A 18 -1.41 -25.34 -3.05
C ARG A 18 -2.26 -24.07 -3.15
N THR A 19 -3.59 -24.18 -3.05
CA THR A 19 -4.53 -23.07 -3.23
C THR A 19 -4.80 -22.26 -1.96
N ALA A 20 -4.16 -22.62 -0.84
CA ALA A 20 -4.36 -21.97 0.45
C ALA A 20 -4.20 -20.44 0.37
N SER A 21 -3.13 -19.95 -0.28
CA SER A 21 -2.89 -18.51 -0.42
C SER A 21 -3.94 -17.82 -1.30
N CYS A 22 -4.43 -18.47 -2.36
CA CYS A 22 -5.55 -17.93 -3.15
C CYS A 22 -6.82 -17.76 -2.32
N MET A 23 -7.15 -18.75 -1.49
CA MET A 23 -8.37 -18.73 -0.67
C MET A 23 -8.28 -17.71 0.44
N GLU A 24 -7.12 -17.60 1.09
CA GLU A 24 -6.86 -16.58 2.11
C GLU A 24 -6.98 -15.18 1.50
N PHE A 25 -6.34 -14.95 0.34
CA PHE A 25 -6.40 -13.66 -0.34
C PHE A 25 -7.82 -13.30 -0.81
N LEU A 26 -8.57 -14.28 -1.34
CA LEU A 26 -9.97 -14.12 -1.70
C LEU A 26 -10.84 -13.74 -0.48
N ALA A 27 -10.60 -14.35 0.68
CA ALA A 27 -11.30 -13.99 1.91
C ALA A 27 -10.98 -12.56 2.35
N GLN A 28 -9.72 -12.13 2.22
CA GLN A 28 -9.31 -10.75 2.51
C GLN A 28 -10.00 -9.74 1.59
N CYS A 29 -10.06 -10.02 0.28
CA CYS A 29 -10.78 -9.20 -0.71
C CYS A 29 -12.29 -9.12 -0.38
N ASN A 30 -12.87 -10.21 0.14
CA ASN A 30 -14.28 -10.25 0.47
C ASN A 30 -14.65 -9.64 1.83
N SER A 31 -13.67 -9.25 2.64
CA SER A 31 -13.94 -8.64 3.93
C SER A 31 -14.74 -7.33 3.79
N ARG A 32 -15.61 -7.05 4.77
CA ARG A 32 -16.46 -5.85 4.78
C ARG A 32 -15.64 -4.57 4.61
N LYS A 33 -14.56 -4.45 5.40
CA LYS A 33 -13.61 -3.32 5.35
C LYS A 33 -13.00 -3.13 3.95
N ALA A 34 -12.67 -4.22 3.27
CA ALA A 34 -12.09 -4.16 1.93
C ALA A 34 -13.11 -3.66 0.91
N LYS A 35 -14.33 -4.22 0.91
CA LYS A 35 -15.41 -3.80 -0.01
C LYS A 35 -15.86 -2.37 0.21
N GLU A 36 -15.98 -1.93 1.47
CA GLU A 36 -16.31 -0.54 1.81
C GLU A 36 -15.23 0.44 1.34
N SER A 37 -13.95 0.01 1.33
CA SER A 37 -12.86 0.88 0.86
C SER A 37 -12.85 1.14 -0.65
N ASN A 38 -13.40 0.21 -1.44
CA ASN A 38 -13.55 0.36 -2.89
C ASN A 38 -14.63 -0.60 -3.42
N PRO A 39 -15.89 -0.16 -3.55
CA PRO A 39 -16.97 -0.98 -4.09
C PRO A 39 -16.84 -1.20 -5.61
N GLY A 40 -16.00 -0.41 -6.30
CA GLY A 40 -15.78 -0.52 -7.74
C GLY A 40 -14.68 -1.52 -8.13
N CYS A 41 -13.96 -2.11 -7.18
CA CYS A 41 -12.95 -3.12 -7.48
C CYS A 41 -13.60 -4.43 -7.94
N GLU A 42 -13.29 -4.85 -9.17
CA GLU A 42 -13.75 -6.14 -9.69
C GLU A 42 -12.93 -7.29 -9.11
N VAL A 43 -13.58 -8.31 -8.53
CA VAL A 43 -12.92 -9.52 -8.02
C VAL A 43 -13.40 -10.73 -8.83
N GLU A 44 -12.56 -11.22 -9.72
CA GLU A 44 -12.83 -12.39 -10.57
C GLU A 44 -12.12 -13.64 -10.04
N VAL A 45 -12.83 -14.77 -10.01
CA VAL A 45 -12.27 -16.07 -9.65
C VAL A 45 -12.46 -17.04 -10.81
N LYS A 46 -11.37 -17.54 -11.39
CA LYS A 46 -11.41 -18.53 -12.48
C LYS A 46 -10.89 -19.88 -11.97
N ARG A 47 -11.78 -20.87 -11.98
CA ARG A 47 -11.42 -22.26 -11.70
C ARG A 47 -10.91 -22.91 -12.99
N LYS A 48 -9.66 -23.34 -13.00
CA LYS A 48 -9.05 -24.08 -14.11
C LYS A 48 -9.17 -25.58 -13.87
N ASN A 49 -9.48 -26.35 -14.91
CA ASN A 49 -9.53 -27.82 -14.82
C ASN A 49 -8.17 -28.48 -15.11
N ASN A 50 -7.21 -27.71 -15.64
CA ASN A 50 -5.88 -28.22 -15.98
C ASN A 50 -4.97 -28.21 -14.73
N VAL A 51 -4.29 -29.33 -14.49
CA VAL A 51 -3.35 -29.52 -13.36
C VAL A 51 -2.01 -28.83 -13.59
N GLU A 52 -1.70 -28.51 -14.85
CA GLU A 52 -0.38 -27.98 -15.27
C GLU A 52 -0.15 -26.51 -14.87
N HIS A 53 -1.20 -25.72 -14.62
CA HIS A 53 -1.05 -24.31 -14.28
C HIS A 53 -1.06 -24.10 -12.76
N PRO A 54 0.01 -23.52 -12.17
CA PRO A 54 0.02 -23.21 -10.76
C PRO A 54 -1.04 -22.13 -10.43
N PRO A 55 -1.56 -22.13 -9.19
CA PRO A 55 -2.38 -21.05 -8.68
C PRO A 55 -1.72 -19.67 -8.85
N GLN A 56 -2.46 -18.72 -9.42
CA GLN A 56 -1.98 -17.37 -9.72
C GLN A 56 -2.95 -16.32 -9.19
N ILE A 57 -2.40 -15.24 -8.65
CA ILE A 57 -3.16 -14.05 -8.25
C ILE A 57 -2.66 -12.88 -9.08
N THR A 58 -3.52 -12.30 -9.90
CA THR A 58 -3.23 -11.10 -10.67
C THR A 58 -3.99 -9.93 -10.06
N VAL A 59 -3.31 -8.82 -9.84
CA VAL A 59 -3.91 -7.56 -9.37
C VAL A 59 -3.64 -6.46 -10.37
N THR A 60 -4.65 -5.65 -10.63
CA THR A 60 -4.56 -4.47 -11.48
C THR A 60 -4.76 -3.25 -10.58
N PHE A 61 -3.79 -2.36 -10.58
CA PHE A 61 -3.82 -1.13 -9.80
C PHE A 61 -4.72 -0.07 -10.50
N VAL A 62 -5.14 0.95 -9.76
CA VAL A 62 -5.97 2.06 -10.29
C VAL A 62 -5.29 2.85 -11.41
N ASN A 63 -3.95 2.79 -11.50
CA ASN A 63 -3.18 3.40 -12.60
C ASN A 63 -3.08 2.50 -13.85
N GLY A 64 -3.70 1.31 -13.84
CA GLY A 64 -3.66 0.35 -14.94
C GLY A 64 -2.46 -0.61 -14.94
N VAL A 65 -1.55 -0.51 -13.97
CA VAL A 65 -0.43 -1.46 -13.87
C VAL A 65 -0.93 -2.80 -13.36
N GLU A 66 -0.57 -3.88 -14.05
CA GLU A 66 -0.89 -5.25 -13.66
C GLU A 66 0.32 -5.93 -13.01
N GLU A 67 0.08 -6.68 -11.94
CA GLU A 67 1.08 -7.55 -11.31
C GLU A 67 0.49 -8.94 -11.10
N ALA A 68 1.25 -9.95 -11.51
CA ALA A 68 0.88 -11.35 -11.32
C ALA A 68 1.81 -12.00 -10.30
N PHE A 69 1.23 -12.63 -9.28
CA PHE A 69 1.90 -13.34 -8.22
C PHE A 69 1.67 -14.84 -8.35
N ASP A 70 2.75 -15.60 -8.20
CA ASP A 70 2.67 -17.04 -7.98
C ASP A 70 2.20 -17.29 -6.56
N ALA A 71 0.98 -17.83 -6.42
CA ALA A 71 0.36 -18.09 -5.13
C ALA A 71 0.87 -19.39 -4.48
N THR A 72 1.75 -20.15 -5.14
CA THR A 72 2.40 -21.33 -4.55
C THR A 72 3.63 -20.94 -3.73
N SER A 73 4.37 -19.92 -4.15
CA SER A 73 5.57 -19.44 -3.48
C SER A 73 5.30 -18.23 -2.57
N THR A 74 4.23 -17.50 -2.83
CA THR A 74 3.96 -16.21 -2.19
C THR A 74 2.73 -16.28 -1.28
N PRO A 75 2.89 -16.16 0.05
CA PRO A 75 1.77 -16.14 0.97
C PRO A 75 0.85 -14.93 0.74
N ALA A 76 -0.45 -15.09 1.03
CA ALA A 76 -1.44 -14.03 0.83
C ALA A 76 -1.14 -12.76 1.63
N HIS A 77 -0.67 -12.87 2.88
CA HIS A 77 -0.28 -11.72 3.69
C HIS A 77 0.85 -10.91 3.04
N HIS A 78 1.78 -11.57 2.35
CA HIS A 78 2.88 -10.91 1.67
C HIS A 78 2.38 -10.17 0.42
N ILE A 79 1.49 -10.79 -0.35
CA ILE A 79 0.81 -10.14 -1.49
C ILE A 79 0.07 -8.88 -1.02
N THR A 80 -0.68 -9.00 0.07
CA THR A 80 -1.40 -7.86 0.68
C THR A 80 -0.46 -6.75 1.12
N LYS A 81 0.68 -7.09 1.72
CA LYS A 81 1.71 -6.11 2.11
C LYS A 81 2.26 -5.37 0.88
N MET A 82 2.64 -6.09 -0.17
CA MET A 82 3.14 -5.49 -1.41
C MET A 82 2.11 -4.55 -2.05
N ILE A 83 0.83 -4.93 -2.07
CA ILE A 83 -0.25 -4.07 -2.59
C ILE A 83 -0.36 -2.77 -1.77
N LEU A 84 -0.24 -2.85 -0.45
CA LEU A 84 -0.32 -1.68 0.42
C LEU A 84 0.87 -0.75 0.23
N GLU A 85 2.09 -1.28 0.18
CA GLU A 85 3.33 -0.52 -0.04
C GLU A 85 3.31 0.18 -1.40
N LYS A 86 2.99 -0.57 -2.47
CA LYS A 86 2.87 0.01 -3.81
C LYS A 86 1.72 1.00 -3.91
N GLY A 87 0.60 0.73 -3.24
CA GLY A 87 -0.54 1.64 -3.17
C GLY A 87 -0.21 2.98 -2.53
N GLN A 88 0.56 2.98 -1.44
CA GLN A 88 1.04 4.21 -0.80
C GLN A 88 1.93 5.02 -1.73
N TYR A 89 2.83 4.37 -2.48
CA TYR A 89 3.67 5.05 -3.46
C TYR A 89 2.82 5.75 -4.54
N LEU A 90 1.78 5.09 -5.05
CA LEU A 90 0.86 5.66 -6.04
C LEU A 90 0.04 6.82 -5.48
N GLU A 91 -0.36 6.74 -4.22
CA GLU A 91 -1.09 7.81 -3.52
C GLU A 91 -0.19 9.05 -3.33
N THR A 92 1.07 8.85 -2.95
CA THR A 92 2.05 9.95 -2.88
C THR A 92 2.30 10.57 -4.25
N GLU A 93 2.56 9.76 -5.28
CA GLU A 93 2.71 10.24 -6.66
C GLU A 93 1.52 11.10 -7.11
N GLN A 94 0.30 10.67 -6.77
CA GLN A 94 -0.91 11.43 -7.07
C GLN A 94 -0.97 12.77 -6.33
N MET A 95 -0.61 12.83 -5.04
CA MET A 95 -0.52 14.09 -4.30
C MET A 95 0.44 15.09 -4.94
N PHE A 96 1.63 14.65 -5.38
CA PHE A 96 2.59 15.53 -6.07
C PHE A 96 2.05 16.04 -7.40
N ARG A 97 1.43 15.15 -8.18
CA ARG A 97 0.79 15.53 -9.45
C ARG A 97 -0.34 16.54 -9.27
N GLU A 98 -1.17 16.37 -8.23
CA GLU A 98 -2.25 17.31 -7.89
C GLU A 98 -1.73 18.68 -7.43
N ALA A 99 -0.57 18.73 -6.78
CA ALA A 99 0.12 19.96 -6.42
C ALA A 99 0.82 20.64 -7.61
N GLY A 100 0.88 19.99 -8.78
CA GLY A 100 1.62 20.47 -9.95
C GLY A 100 3.14 20.28 -9.83
N GLU A 101 3.59 19.47 -8.88
CA GLU A 101 5.00 19.20 -8.60
C GLU A 101 5.49 17.97 -9.37
N GLN A 102 6.80 17.93 -9.67
CA GLN A 102 7.40 16.80 -10.38
C GLN A 102 7.56 15.58 -9.46
N TRP A 103 7.20 14.40 -9.97
CA TRP A 103 7.45 13.11 -9.31
C TRP A 103 8.27 12.18 -10.22
N PRO A 104 9.28 11.45 -9.71
CA PRO A 104 9.79 11.49 -8.33
C PRO A 104 10.50 12.81 -8.03
N VAL A 105 10.53 13.19 -6.75
CA VAL A 105 11.30 14.35 -6.29
C VAL A 105 12.78 14.04 -6.47
N ILE A 106 13.45 14.75 -7.37
CA ILE A 106 14.90 14.66 -7.54
C ILE A 106 15.49 15.81 -6.73
N ILE A 107 16.16 15.49 -5.63
CA ILE A 107 16.89 16.47 -4.83
C ILE A 107 18.21 16.74 -5.55
N PRO A 108 18.51 18.00 -5.95
CA PRO A 108 19.79 18.32 -6.58
C PRO A 108 20.96 18.11 -5.61
N ASP A 109 22.12 17.72 -6.13
CA ASP A 109 23.31 17.38 -5.32
C ASP A 109 23.79 18.57 -4.46
N GLU A 110 23.57 19.79 -4.94
CA GLU A 110 23.88 21.02 -4.20
C GLU A 110 23.07 21.16 -2.91
N GLU A 111 21.81 20.72 -2.89
CA GLU A 111 20.94 20.76 -1.70
C GLU A 111 21.28 19.68 -0.68
N LEU A 112 21.76 18.50 -1.12
CA LEU A 112 22.23 17.44 -0.22
C LEU A 112 23.46 17.87 0.61
N SER A 113 24.27 18.79 0.08
CA SER A 113 25.46 19.31 0.76
C SER A 113 25.15 20.41 1.79
N GLN A 114 23.94 20.97 1.76
CA GLN A 114 23.55 22.02 2.69
C GLN A 114 23.11 21.41 4.02
N HIS A 115 23.80 21.79 5.09
CA HIS A 115 23.40 21.39 6.43
C HIS A 115 22.07 22.06 6.79
N ALA A 116 20.98 21.28 6.82
CA ALA A 116 19.69 21.78 7.25
C ALA A 116 19.86 22.41 8.65
N PRO A 117 19.43 23.67 8.87
CA PRO A 117 19.56 24.29 10.17
C PRO A 117 18.76 23.46 11.17
N GLY A 118 19.46 22.84 12.13
CA GLY A 118 18.82 22.03 13.16
C GLY A 118 17.68 22.83 13.79
N THR A 119 16.51 22.21 13.91
CA THR A 119 15.33 22.82 14.52
C THR A 119 15.71 23.26 15.92
N LYS A 120 15.99 24.55 16.11
CA LYS A 120 16.25 25.10 17.44
C LYS A 120 14.93 25.01 18.18
N ASP A 121 14.88 24.17 19.21
CA ASP A 121 13.83 24.19 20.22
C ASP A 121 13.71 25.63 20.75
N MET A 122 12.72 26.36 20.23
CA MET A 122 12.39 27.69 20.73
C MET A 122 11.69 27.53 22.07
N MET A 123 12.45 27.21 23.12
CA MET A 123 12.03 27.37 24.51
C MET A 123 11.89 28.86 24.82
N TRP A 124 10.73 29.43 24.50
CA TRP A 124 10.32 30.72 25.03
C TRP A 124 9.85 30.52 26.48
N PHE A 125 10.77 30.71 27.42
CA PHE A 125 10.45 30.89 28.84
C PHE A 125 9.78 32.27 29.02
N LYS A 126 8.45 32.36 28.85
CA LYS A 126 7.65 33.49 29.36
C LYS A 126 6.31 33.04 29.94
N ARG A 127 6.35 32.85 31.26
CA ARG A 127 5.46 33.45 32.28
C ARG A 127 4.00 33.68 31.86
N LEU A 128 3.11 32.88 32.46
CA LEU A 128 1.66 33.05 32.71
C LEU A 128 0.68 32.68 31.57
N GLY A 129 -0.22 31.73 31.89
CA GLY A 129 -1.58 31.66 31.33
C GLY A 129 -1.85 30.44 30.45
N TRP A 130 -2.57 29.46 31.01
CA TRP A 130 -3.08 28.27 30.32
C TRP A 130 -4.09 28.64 29.22
N VAL A 131 -3.89 28.20 27.97
CA VAL A 131 -4.97 27.89 27.02
C VAL A 131 -4.50 26.81 26.03
N LEU A 132 -5.18 25.66 26.10
CA LEU A 132 -5.52 24.68 25.06
C LEU A 132 -4.72 24.68 23.74
N LEU A 133 -4.16 23.52 23.39
CA LEU A 133 -4.69 22.70 22.28
C LEU A 133 -4.03 21.31 22.30
N GLU A 134 -4.75 20.31 22.79
CA GLU A 134 -4.40 18.90 22.58
C GLU A 134 -4.40 18.61 21.07
N ARG A 135 -3.22 18.40 20.48
CA ARG A 135 -3.05 17.63 19.25
C ARG A 135 -1.64 17.05 19.18
N THR A 136 -1.31 16.24 20.17
CA THR A 136 -0.28 15.20 20.03
C THR A 136 -0.95 13.98 19.42
N ASP A 137 -0.54 13.62 18.21
CA ASP A 137 -0.13 12.25 17.85
C ASP A 137 0.17 12.19 16.35
N PHE A 138 1.32 12.73 15.97
CA PHE A 138 2.07 12.21 14.83
C PHE A 138 3.36 11.59 15.38
N LEU A 139 3.24 10.32 15.78
CA LEU A 139 4.34 9.43 16.08
C LEU A 139 5.08 9.15 14.76
N VAL A 140 6.18 9.85 14.53
CA VAL A 140 7.26 9.33 13.68
C VAL A 140 8.14 8.45 14.57
N VAL A 141 7.91 7.14 14.48
CA VAL A 141 8.81 6.12 15.03
C VAL A 141 9.91 5.85 14.01
N GLY A 142 11.17 6.03 14.43
CA GLY A 142 12.38 5.62 13.73
C GLY A 142 13.61 5.99 14.58
N TYR A 143 13.99 5.18 15.58
CA TYR A 143 14.81 3.96 15.54
C TYR A 143 16.32 4.24 15.64
N GLU A 144 16.84 3.88 16.83
CA GLU A 144 18.19 3.46 17.26
C GLU A 144 19.46 4.16 16.74
N ARG A 145 20.24 4.73 17.68
CA ARG A 145 21.36 4.01 18.32
C ARG A 145 21.69 4.60 19.69
#